data_AF-A0A327Z4H0-F1
#
_entry.id   AF-A0A327Z4H0-F1
#
_cell.length_a   1.000
_cell.length_b   1.000
_cell.length_c   1.000
_cell.angle_alpha   90.00
_cell.angle_beta   90.00
_cell.angle_gamma   90.00
#
_symmetry.space_group_name_H-M   'P 1'
#
loop_
_entity.id
_entity.type
_entity.pdbx_description
1 polymer ?
#
loop_
_entity_poly.entity_id
_entity_poly.type
_entity_poly.pdbx_seq_one_letter_code
_entity_poly.pdbx_strand_id
1 'polypeptide(L)'
;MTGGHYGYIQAVAEALEEAGIPVADFRADDRVPRDGWIAFDLVRQVALHGRLVWDCEQAGVAWAEDQGWVLVTVGFARTQEGLDVASEAAPREVVRAVARKAGIGDF
;
A
#
# COMPACT_ATOMS: atom_id res chain seq x y z
N MET A 1 22.17 5.95 -0.78
CA MET A 1 21.54 6.72 -1.86
C MET A 1 20.05 6.43 -1.79
N THR A 2 19.24 7.44 -1.46
CA THR A 2 17.78 7.35 -1.54
C THR A 2 17.41 7.58 -3.01
N GLY A 3 17.26 6.49 -3.77
CA GLY A 3 16.96 6.54 -5.19
C GLY A 3 15.59 7.15 -5.52
N GLY A 4 15.35 7.38 -6.81
CA GLY A 4 14.46 8.43 -7.36
C GLY A 4 12.99 8.50 -6.89
N HIS A 5 12.44 7.51 -6.20
CA HIS A 5 11.08 7.57 -5.64
C HIS A 5 10.99 7.20 -4.16
N TYR A 6 12.11 7.05 -3.45
CA TYR A 6 12.08 6.74 -2.02
C TYR A 6 11.21 7.73 -1.24
N GLY A 7 11.38 9.04 -1.49
CA GLY A 7 10.58 10.07 -0.83
C GLY A 7 9.09 10.00 -1.18
N TYR A 8 8.75 9.58 -2.40
CA TYR A 8 7.35 9.40 -2.81
C TYR A 8 6.72 8.18 -2.13
N ILE A 9 7.39 7.02 -2.16
CA ILE A 9 6.91 5.80 -1.49
C ILE A 9 6.82 6.01 0.02
N GLN A 10 7.78 6.72 0.62
CA GLN A 10 7.73 7.13 2.01
C GLN A 10 6.50 8.00 2.30
N ALA A 11 6.23 9.02 1.49
CA ALA A 11 5.07 9.89 1.68
C ALA A 11 3.73 9.12 1.58
N VAL A 12 3.66 8.10 0.72
CA VAL A 12 2.48 7.20 0.65
C VAL A 12 2.38 6.34 1.91
N ALA A 13 3.49 5.78 2.39
CA ALA A 13 3.51 4.99 3.63
C ALA A 13 3.07 5.82 4.85
N GLU A 14 3.56 7.05 4.96
CA GLU A 14 3.16 8.00 6.02
C GLU A 14 1.66 8.33 5.92
N ALA A 15 1.14 8.60 4.73
CA ALA A 15 -0.28 8.89 4.54
C ALA A 15 -1.18 7.69 4.89
N LEU A 16 -0.73 6.46 4.66
CA LEU A 16 -1.44 5.24 5.07
C LEU A 16 -1.52 5.12 6.59
N GLU A 17 -0.40 5.34 7.29
CA GLU A 17 -0.36 5.37 8.76
C GLU A 17 -1.30 6.44 9.34
N GLU A 18 -1.26 7.66 8.80
CA GLU A 18 -2.15 8.77 9.21
C GLU A 18 -3.63 8.43 9.03
N ALA A 19 -3.98 7.62 8.03
CA ALA A 19 -5.34 7.19 7.75
C ALA A 19 -5.78 5.94 8.53
N GLY A 20 -4.95 5.42 9.44
CA GLY A 20 -5.29 4.22 10.19
C GLY A 20 -5.14 2.93 9.38
N ILE A 21 -4.24 2.93 8.39
CA ILE A 21 -3.73 1.73 7.72
C ILE A 21 -2.27 1.53 8.16
N PRO A 22 -2.03 0.90 9.33
CA PRO A 22 -0.70 0.58 9.82
C PRO A 22 0.23 -0.03 8.76
N VAL A 23 1.44 0.50 8.67
CA VAL A 23 2.51 0.05 7.78
C VAL A 23 3.57 -0.66 8.62
N ALA A 24 4.00 -1.83 8.17
CA ALA A 24 5.05 -2.61 8.81
C ALA A 24 6.45 -2.23 8.28
N ASP A 25 6.56 -2.04 6.96
CA ASP A 25 7.81 -1.71 6.27
C ASP A 25 7.47 -1.06 4.92
N PHE A 26 8.40 -0.26 4.38
CA PHE A 26 8.33 0.21 3.00
C PHE A 26 9.70 0.17 2.33
N ARG A 27 9.71 -0.07 1.01
CA ARG A 27 10.92 -0.16 0.20
C ARG A 27 10.68 0.52 -1.14
N ALA A 28 11.74 1.14 -1.65
CA ALA A 28 11.79 1.66 -3.01
C ALA A 28 13.04 1.10 -3.70
N ASP A 29 12.86 0.62 -4.92
CA ASP A 29 13.92 0.15 -5.81
C ASP A 29 14.10 1.18 -6.93
N ASP A 30 15.34 1.63 -7.13
CA ASP A 30 15.70 2.64 -8.12
C ASP A 30 16.22 2.06 -9.42
N ARG A 31 16.25 0.72 -9.53
CA ARG A 31 16.43 0.03 -10.82
C ARG A 31 15.30 0.38 -11.78
N VAL A 32 15.48 0.11 -13.06
CA VAL A 32 14.48 0.39 -14.10
C VAL A 32 13.86 -0.95 -14.54
N PRO A 33 12.52 -1.10 -14.52
CA PRO A 33 11.53 -0.12 -14.02
C PRO A 33 11.67 0.09 -12.51
N ARG A 34 11.35 1.30 -12.06
CA ARG A 34 11.41 1.66 -10.63
C ARG A 34 10.21 1.08 -9.92
N ASP A 35 10.45 0.52 -8.74
CA ASP A 35 9.45 -0.22 -8.01
C ASP A 35 9.35 0.25 -6.54
N GLY A 36 8.20 0.01 -5.94
CA GLY A 36 7.91 0.30 -4.54
C GLY A 36 7.07 -0.80 -3.91
N TRP A 37 7.28 -1.03 -2.62
CA TRP A 37 6.47 -1.93 -1.82
C TRP A 37 6.21 -1.33 -0.45
N ILE A 38 4.96 -1.37 0.00
CA ILE A 38 4.54 -0.95 1.35
C ILE A 38 3.77 -2.12 1.96
N ALA A 39 4.36 -2.78 2.95
CA ALA A 39 3.73 -3.87 3.69
C ALA A 39 2.81 -3.32 4.78
N PHE A 40 1.60 -3.86 4.92
CA PHE A 40 0.70 -3.50 6.01
C PHE A 40 0.99 -4.31 7.28
N ASP A 41 0.84 -3.67 8.44
CA ASP A 41 0.89 -4.35 9.73
C ASP A 41 -0.51 -4.87 10.09
N LEU A 42 -0.77 -6.13 9.72
CA LEU A 42 -2.06 -6.78 9.95
C LEU A 42 -2.37 -6.97 11.43
N VAL A 43 -1.35 -7.10 12.29
CA VAL A 43 -1.53 -7.25 13.74
C VAL A 43 -2.00 -5.93 14.34
N ARG A 44 -1.32 -4.83 14.01
CA ARG A 44 -1.73 -3.47 14.43
C ARG A 44 -3.09 -3.10 13.85
N GLN A 45 -3.42 -3.56 12.65
CA GLN A 45 -4.74 -3.33 12.06
C GLN A 45 -5.87 -4.00 12.83
N VAL A 46 -5.71 -5.26 13.24
CA VAL A 46 -6.72 -5.94 14.08
C VAL A 46 -6.91 -5.19 15.39
N ALA A 47 -5.81 -4.73 16.00
CA ALA A 47 -5.88 -3.94 17.23
C ALA A 47 -6.60 -2.60 17.04
N LEU A 48 -6.43 -1.95 15.88
CA LEU A 48 -7.03 -0.66 15.57
C LEU A 48 -8.52 -0.76 15.19
N HIS A 49 -8.89 -1.75 14.36
CA HIS A 49 -10.22 -1.87 13.77
C HIS A 49 -11.13 -2.88 14.47
N GLY A 50 -10.58 -3.70 15.39
CA GLY A 50 -11.31 -4.76 16.08
C GLY A 50 -11.74 -5.94 15.18
N ARG A 51 -11.29 -5.96 13.92
CA ARG A 51 -11.56 -7.00 12.92
C ARG A 51 -10.39 -7.13 11.96
N LEU A 52 -10.30 -8.29 11.29
CA LEU A 52 -9.43 -8.46 10.14
C LEU A 52 -9.93 -7.60 8.98
N VAL A 53 -9.07 -6.71 8.48
CA VAL A 53 -9.31 -5.95 7.24
C VAL A 53 -9.01 -6.83 6.04
N TRP A 54 -7.88 -7.53 6.08
CA TRP A 54 -7.51 -8.56 5.13
C TRP A 54 -7.34 -9.90 5.84
N ASP A 55 -8.10 -10.91 5.40
CA ASP A 55 -8.00 -12.29 5.88
C ASP A 55 -6.97 -13.06 5.05
N CYS A 56 -5.69 -12.69 5.23
CA CYS A 56 -4.55 -13.27 4.53
C CYS A 56 -3.28 -13.17 5.37
N GLU A 57 -2.21 -13.84 4.94
CA GLU A 57 -0.93 -13.86 5.67
C GLU A 57 -0.16 -12.54 5.48
N GLN A 58 -0.27 -11.91 4.30
CA GLN A 58 0.35 -10.62 4.01
C GLN A 58 -0.54 -9.77 3.12
N ALA A 59 -0.61 -8.48 3.39
CA ALA A 59 -1.20 -7.49 2.49
C ALA A 59 -0.31 -6.25 2.40
N GLY A 60 -0.42 -5.53 1.30
CA GLY A 60 0.33 -4.31 1.07
C GLY A 60 0.03 -3.71 -0.29
N VAL A 61 0.66 -2.58 -0.61
CA VAL A 61 0.60 -1.99 -1.94
C VAL A 61 1.95 -2.06 -2.62
N ALA A 62 1.94 -2.51 -3.87
CA ALA A 62 3.08 -2.41 -4.77
C ALA A 62 2.86 -1.26 -5.75
N TRP A 63 3.96 -0.64 -6.14
CA TRP A 63 4.02 0.37 -7.18
C TRP A 63 5.10 -0.02 -8.17
N ALA A 64 4.83 0.13 -9.46
CA ALA A 64 5.85 0.07 -10.50
C ALA A 64 5.64 1.24 -11.47
N GLU A 65 6.73 1.84 -11.94
CA GLU A 65 6.69 3.00 -12.84
C GLU A 65 5.82 2.77 -14.09
N ASP A 66 5.82 1.54 -14.62
CA ASP A 66 5.09 1.13 -15.82
C ASP A 66 3.71 0.50 -15.56
N GLN A 67 3.42 0.07 -14.32
CA GLN A 67 2.14 -0.59 -13.98
C GLN A 67 1.26 0.22 -13.02
N GLY A 68 1.81 1.22 -12.36
CA GLY A 68 1.12 2.00 -11.34
C GLY A 68 0.93 1.22 -10.04
N TRP A 69 -0.16 1.53 -9.33
CA TRP A 69 -0.42 1.00 -7.99
C TRP A 69 -1.30 -0.24 -8.02
N VAL A 70 -0.91 -1.26 -7.24
CA VAL A 70 -1.71 -2.47 -7.03
C VAL A 70 -1.78 -2.83 -5.54
N LEU A 71 -2.95 -3.27 -5.09
CA LEU A 71 -3.12 -3.98 -3.83
C LEU A 71 -2.68 -5.43 -4.02
N VAL A 72 -1.79 -5.91 -3.16
CA VAL A 72 -1.32 -7.28 -3.17
C VAL A 72 -1.76 -7.96 -1.88
N THR A 73 -2.36 -9.13 -1.98
CA THR A 73 -2.61 -10.01 -0.85
C THR A 73 -1.97 -11.38 -1.10
N VAL A 74 -1.45 -11.98 -0.04
CA VAL A 74 -0.82 -13.30 -0.04
C VAL A 74 -1.46 -14.13 1.06
N GLY A 75 -2.18 -15.17 0.68
CA GLY A 75 -2.68 -16.22 1.57
C GLY A 75 -2.48 -17.56 0.88
N PHE A 76 -3.56 -18.32 0.67
CA PHE A 76 -3.51 -19.55 -0.13
C PHE A 76 -3.00 -19.31 -1.56
N ALA A 77 -3.34 -18.17 -2.15
CA ALA A 77 -2.83 -17.70 -3.43
C ALA A 77 -2.42 -16.22 -3.31
N ARG A 78 -1.47 -15.80 -4.17
CA ARG A 78 -1.15 -14.38 -4.34
C ARG A 78 -2.16 -13.76 -5.30
N THR A 79 -2.80 -12.68 -4.88
CA THR A 79 -3.65 -11.86 -5.76
C THR A 79 -3.06 -10.45 -5.92
N GLN A 80 -3.35 -9.82 -7.05
CA GLN A 80 -3.00 -8.44 -7.32
C GLN A 80 -4.21 -7.75 -7.94
N GLU A 81 -4.58 -6.60 -7.39
CA GLU A 81 -5.71 -5.81 -7.84
C GLU A 81 -5.27 -4.37 -8.08
N GLY A 82 -5.53 -3.85 -9.28
CA GLY A 82 -5.22 -2.47 -9.62
C GLY A 82 -5.94 -1.47 -8.73
N LEU A 83 -5.23 -0.42 -8.31
CA LEU A 83 -5.83 0.76 -7.73
C LEU A 83 -6.16 1.73 -8.87
N ASP A 84 -7.43 2.13 -8.99
CA ASP A 84 -7.91 3.05 -10.02
C ASP A 84 -7.44 4.50 -9.74
N VAL A 85 -6.14 4.72 -9.79
CA VAL A 85 -5.44 6.00 -9.56
C VAL A 85 -4.30 6.14 -10.57
N ALA A 86 -3.83 7.37 -10.81
CA ALA A 86 -2.66 7.59 -11.62
C ALA A 86 -1.42 6.91 -11.01
N SER A 87 -0.45 6.50 -11.85
CA SER A 87 0.80 5.89 -11.37
C SER A 87 1.52 6.80 -10.36
N GLU A 88 1.55 8.11 -10.61
CA GLU A 88 2.06 9.12 -9.67
C GLU A 88 0.91 9.94 -9.06
N ALA A 89 -0.06 9.27 -8.44
CA ALA A 89 -1.15 9.95 -7.72
C ALA A 89 -0.67 10.60 -6.42
N ALA A 90 -1.44 11.58 -5.91
CA ALA A 90 -1.15 12.14 -4.60
C ALA A 90 -1.29 11.04 -3.52
N PRO A 91 -0.47 11.04 -2.45
CA PRO A 91 -0.53 10.01 -1.40
C PRO A 91 -1.94 9.73 -0.86
N ARG A 92 -2.74 10.78 -0.66
CA ARG A 92 -4.13 10.65 -0.20
C ARG A 92 -5.06 9.94 -1.18
N GLU A 93 -4.80 10.03 -2.48
CA GLU A 93 -5.58 9.31 -3.49
C GLU A 93 -5.30 7.81 -3.44
N VAL A 94 -4.02 7.43 -3.24
CA VAL A 94 -3.62 6.03 -3.03
C VAL A 94 -4.29 5.49 -1.76
N VAL A 95 -4.23 6.22 -0.65
CA VAL A 95 -4.89 5.86 0.62
C VAL A 95 -6.39 5.62 0.41
N ARG A 96 -7.10 6.52 -0.27
CA ARG A 96 -8.53 6.35 -0.57
C ARG A 96 -8.80 5.11 -1.41
N ALA A 97 -7.98 4.84 -2.42
CA ALA A 97 -8.12 3.65 -3.24
C ALA A 97 -7.93 2.37 -2.42
N VAL A 98 -6.91 2.31 -1.55
CA VAL A 98 -6.70 1.18 -0.63
C VAL A 98 -7.87 1.01 0.32
N ALA A 99 -8.32 2.09 0.97
CA ALA A 99 -9.42 2.09 1.92
C ALA A 99 -10.72 1.56 1.30
N ARG A 100 -11.01 1.96 0.06
CA ARG A 100 -12.17 1.46 -0.70
C ARG A 100 -12.06 -0.04 -0.99
N LYS A 101 -10.91 -0.52 -1.45
CA LYS A 101 -10.68 -1.96 -1.67
C LYS A 101 -10.81 -2.76 -0.37
N ALA A 102 -10.40 -2.17 0.75
CA ALA A 102 -10.40 -2.79 2.07
C ALA A 102 -11.71 -2.64 2.86
N GLY A 103 -12.69 -1.87 2.35
CA GLY A 103 -13.97 -1.67 3.03
C GLY A 103 -13.85 -1.00 4.40
N ILE A 104 -12.88 -0.08 4.57
CA ILE A 104 -12.60 0.62 5.83
C ILE A 104 -13.34 2.00 5.91
N GLY A 105 -14.06 2.38 4.85
CA GLY A 105 -14.76 3.67 4.74
C GLY A 105 -14.00 4.70 3.92
N ASP A 106 -14.66 5.80 3.53
CA ASP A 106 -14.04 6.91 2.78
C ASP A 106 -13.38 7.91 3.75
N PHE A 107 -12.13 8.31 3.44
CA PHE A 107 -11.34 9.34 4.12
C PHE A 107 -11.21 10.62 3.27
#